data_AF-A0A960XID9-F1
#
_entry.id   AF-A0A960XID9-F1
#
_cell.length_a   1.000
_cell.length_b   1.000
_cell.length_c   1.000
_cell.angle_alpha   90.00
_cell.angle_beta   90.00
_cell.angle_gamma   90.00
#
_symmetry.space_group_name_H-M   'P 1'
#
loop_
_entity.id
_entity.type
_entity.pdbx_description
1 polymer ?
#
loop_
_entity_poly.entity_id
_entity_poly.type
_entity_poly.pdbx_seq_one_letter_code
_entity_poly.pdbx_strand_id
1 'polypeptide(L)'
;GRIYRVTYPSRPLVTPAKVAGASIPELLENLKLPEYRTRYRTHRELQGRPAAEVLPAVKRWVASLDRNDPDYERDLLQALWVGWGQHHVDEGILRQCLNEKKHQTRAAAVRVLRYVYPKISDSLELFLKAANDSHPRVRLEAIVASSWMDNEDGARIALEGLKNPITKWMGHAYEAVLTTLDDDIRQLEYEGKLDLSSNPAAQEYLAGTFVPYVYEEKYQAAPQTNMPAEALKVFEIGREVFSRDAHCITCHGPDGKGTVAGIYPPLNDNKWVRGDDERLIKIIMKGLWGPIEVDGKTYDPSTGVPPMTGFQDMLTDEEIAAVIFYVRENFASIKGRPATLIDPKVVTRIRNEVKDR
;
A
#
# COMPACT_ATOMS: atom_id res chain seq x y z
N GLY A 1 -21.96 -19.29 10.44
CA GLY A 1 -22.60 -17.99 10.12
C GLY A 1 -23.55 -18.16 8.95
N ARG A 2 -24.60 -17.34 8.83
CA ARG A 2 -25.52 -17.37 7.69
C ARG A 2 -25.04 -16.39 6.63
N ILE A 3 -25.00 -16.81 5.37
CA ILE A 3 -24.72 -15.93 4.23
C ILE A 3 -26.07 -15.51 3.65
N TYR A 4 -26.36 -14.22 3.70
CA TYR A 4 -27.58 -13.65 3.11
C TYR A 4 -27.28 -13.10 1.70
N ARG A 5 -28.12 -13.47 0.72
CA ARG A 5 -28.08 -12.90 -0.64
C ARG A 5 -29.19 -11.85 -0.75
N VAL A 6 -28.82 -10.59 -0.79
CA VAL A 6 -29.78 -9.47 -1.01
C VAL A 6 -29.94 -9.27 -2.52
N THR A 7 -31.18 -9.29 -3.01
CA THR A 7 -31.52 -9.03 -4.42
C THR A 7 -32.74 -8.11 -4.51
N TYR A 8 -32.89 -7.38 -5.62
CA TYR A 8 -34.06 -6.56 -5.92
C TYR A 8 -35.09 -7.37 -6.72
N PRO A 9 -36.41 -7.28 -6.45
CA PRO A 9 -37.43 -8.15 -7.07
C PRO A 9 -37.43 -8.15 -8.60
N SER A 10 -37.12 -7.03 -9.25
CA SER A 10 -37.11 -6.94 -10.71
C SER A 10 -35.79 -7.34 -11.35
N ARG A 11 -34.76 -7.71 -10.57
CA ARG A 11 -33.46 -8.14 -11.11
C ARG A 11 -33.47 -9.66 -11.26
N PRO A 12 -33.43 -10.19 -12.50
CA PRO A 12 -33.34 -11.63 -12.71
C PRO A 12 -32.14 -12.22 -11.96
N LEU A 13 -32.34 -13.41 -11.40
CA LEU A 13 -31.22 -14.14 -10.80
C LEU A 13 -30.24 -14.54 -11.91
N VAL A 14 -28.95 -14.42 -11.60
CA VAL A 14 -27.89 -14.94 -12.47
C VAL A 14 -28.08 -16.45 -12.62
N THR A 15 -28.25 -16.91 -13.86
CA THR A 15 -28.30 -18.33 -14.21
C THR A 15 -26.91 -18.94 -14.05
N PRO A 16 -26.72 -19.97 -13.20
CA PRO A 16 -25.43 -20.62 -13.05
C PRO A 16 -25.02 -21.31 -14.36
N ALA A 17 -23.85 -20.98 -14.89
CA ALA A 17 -23.28 -21.70 -16.02
C ALA A 17 -22.79 -23.09 -15.60
N LYS A 18 -22.97 -24.08 -16.48
CA LYS A 18 -22.44 -25.42 -16.28
C LYS A 18 -20.94 -25.41 -16.54
N VAL A 19 -20.15 -25.82 -15.54
CA VAL A 19 -18.68 -25.91 -15.64
C VAL A 19 -18.22 -27.35 -15.47
N ALA A 20 -18.54 -27.97 -14.33
CA ALA A 20 -18.21 -29.37 -14.10
C ALA A 20 -18.95 -30.28 -15.10
N GLY A 21 -18.18 -31.09 -15.82
CA GLY A 21 -18.72 -32.00 -16.84
C GLY A 21 -19.30 -31.28 -18.08
N ALA A 22 -19.03 -29.99 -18.26
CA ALA A 22 -19.32 -29.29 -19.50
C ALA A 22 -18.33 -29.72 -20.60
N SER A 23 -18.77 -29.64 -21.85
CA SER A 23 -17.90 -29.89 -23.01
C SER A 23 -16.90 -28.74 -23.21
N ILE A 24 -15.77 -28.97 -23.88
CA ILE A 24 -14.81 -27.89 -24.19
C ILE A 24 -15.48 -26.73 -24.96
N PRO A 25 -16.31 -26.94 -26.00
CA PRO A 25 -17.02 -25.84 -26.67
C PRO A 25 -17.93 -25.04 -25.73
N GLU A 26 -18.66 -25.71 -24.83
CA GLU A 26 -19.52 -25.07 -23.84
C GLU A 26 -18.71 -24.24 -22.83
N LEU A 27 -17.56 -24.76 -22.40
CA LEU A 27 -16.62 -24.01 -21.55
C LEU A 27 -16.08 -22.78 -22.27
N LEU A 28 -15.74 -22.86 -23.56
CA LEU A 28 -15.27 -21.69 -24.31
C LEU A 28 -16.36 -20.61 -24.42
N GLU A 29 -17.63 -20.97 -24.62
CA GLU A 29 -18.74 -20.00 -24.58
C GLU A 29 -18.96 -19.41 -23.17
N ASN A 30 -18.71 -20.16 -22.11
CA ASN A 30 -18.75 -19.62 -20.74
C ASN A 30 -17.71 -18.51 -20.50
N LEU A 31 -16.64 -18.42 -21.31
CA LEU A 31 -15.65 -17.34 -21.22
C LEU A 31 -16.21 -15.98 -21.66
N LYS A 32 -17.32 -15.96 -22.41
CA LYS A 32 -18.01 -14.73 -22.83
C LYS A 32 -18.94 -14.15 -21.75
N LEU A 33 -19.26 -14.94 -20.72
CA LEU A 33 -20.18 -14.51 -19.67
C LEU A 33 -19.59 -13.36 -18.84
N PRO A 34 -20.41 -12.37 -18.40
CA PRO A 34 -19.92 -11.17 -17.72
C PRO A 34 -19.37 -11.44 -16.32
N GLU A 35 -19.75 -12.54 -15.66
CA GLU A 35 -19.30 -12.87 -14.31
C GLU A 35 -17.86 -13.40 -14.27
N TYR A 36 -16.97 -12.63 -13.62
CA TYR A 36 -15.59 -13.06 -13.39
C TYR A 36 -15.48 -14.45 -12.75
N ARG A 37 -16.33 -14.78 -11.77
CA ARG A 37 -16.27 -16.08 -11.09
C ARG A 37 -16.57 -17.25 -12.02
N THR A 38 -17.45 -17.06 -12.99
CA THR A 38 -17.75 -18.09 -13.99
C THR A 38 -16.54 -18.30 -14.88
N ARG A 39 -16.01 -17.22 -15.47
CA ARG A 39 -14.79 -17.28 -16.30
C ARG A 39 -13.61 -17.91 -15.56
N TYR A 40 -13.37 -17.53 -14.30
CA TYR A 40 -12.31 -18.10 -13.46
C TYR A 40 -12.45 -19.61 -13.28
N ARG A 41 -13.65 -20.11 -12.99
CA ARG A 41 -13.90 -21.55 -12.85
C ARG A 41 -13.75 -22.28 -14.18
N THR A 42 -14.21 -21.67 -15.27
CA THR A 42 -14.04 -22.18 -16.63
C THR A 42 -12.56 -22.30 -17.00
N HIS A 43 -11.73 -21.29 -16.72
CA HIS A 43 -10.28 -21.36 -16.93
C HIS A 43 -9.65 -22.53 -16.17
N ARG A 44 -10.00 -22.71 -14.89
CA ARG A 44 -9.50 -23.83 -14.08
C ARG A 44 -9.93 -25.18 -14.63
N GLU A 45 -11.18 -25.29 -15.08
CA GLU A 45 -11.69 -26.52 -15.68
C GLU A 45 -10.94 -26.84 -16.98
N LEU A 46 -10.78 -25.85 -17.87
CA LEU A 46 -10.04 -25.99 -19.12
C LEU A 46 -8.58 -26.35 -18.87
N GLN A 47 -7.94 -25.78 -17.84
CA GLN A 47 -6.56 -26.12 -17.46
C GLN A 47 -6.40 -27.59 -17.04
N GLY A 48 -7.43 -28.20 -16.45
CA GLY A 48 -7.43 -29.62 -16.08
C GLY A 48 -7.66 -30.59 -17.26
N ARG A 49 -7.93 -30.09 -18.47
CA ARG A 49 -8.18 -30.91 -19.67
C ARG A 49 -6.89 -31.10 -20.49
N PRO A 50 -6.80 -32.18 -21.30
CA PRO A 50 -5.64 -32.41 -22.16
C PRO A 50 -5.42 -31.25 -23.15
N ALA A 51 -4.19 -30.71 -23.18
CA ALA A 51 -3.81 -29.62 -24.09
C ALA A 51 -4.08 -29.96 -25.56
N ALA A 52 -3.90 -31.22 -25.95
CA ALA A 52 -4.16 -31.73 -27.30
C ALA A 52 -5.63 -31.58 -27.74
N GLU A 53 -6.58 -31.50 -26.80
CA GLU A 53 -8.00 -31.26 -27.08
C GLU A 53 -8.35 -29.76 -26.96
N VAL A 54 -7.81 -29.09 -25.95
CA VAL A 54 -8.14 -27.69 -25.64
C VAL A 54 -7.57 -26.73 -26.68
N LEU A 55 -6.29 -26.83 -27.02
CA LEU A 55 -5.62 -25.84 -27.88
C LEU A 55 -6.22 -25.78 -29.30
N PRO A 56 -6.53 -26.91 -29.98
CA PRO A 56 -7.22 -26.88 -31.27
C PRO A 56 -8.66 -26.35 -31.16
N ALA A 57 -9.35 -26.57 -30.03
CA ALA A 57 -10.67 -26.02 -29.80
C ALA A 57 -10.63 -24.50 -29.60
N VAL A 58 -9.65 -23.99 -28.85
CA VAL A 58 -9.42 -22.54 -28.68
C VAL A 58 -9.16 -21.87 -30.03
N LYS A 59 -8.33 -22.46 -30.90
CA LYS A 59 -8.06 -21.92 -32.24
C LYS A 59 -9.33 -21.80 -33.09
N ARG A 60 -10.14 -22.86 -33.12
CA ARG A 60 -11.43 -22.85 -33.83
C ARG A 60 -12.39 -21.82 -33.25
N TRP A 61 -12.43 -21.69 -31.93
CA TRP A 61 -13.26 -20.71 -31.24
C TRP A 61 -12.85 -19.28 -31.58
N VAL A 62 -11.56 -18.96 -31.51
CA VAL A 62 -11.03 -17.64 -31.91
C VAL A 62 -11.37 -17.31 -33.36
N ALA A 63 -11.23 -18.28 -34.28
CA ALA A 63 -11.59 -18.10 -35.69
C ALA A 63 -13.10 -17.85 -35.91
N SER A 64 -13.95 -18.18 -34.93
CA SER A 64 -15.39 -17.96 -34.97
C SER A 64 -15.86 -16.67 -34.29
N LEU A 65 -14.96 -15.93 -33.62
CA LEU A 65 -15.33 -14.69 -32.93
C LEU A 65 -15.64 -13.57 -33.92
N ASP A 66 -16.73 -12.83 -33.67
CA ASP A 66 -17.08 -11.66 -34.46
C ASP A 66 -16.22 -10.46 -34.04
N ARG A 67 -15.44 -9.93 -34.98
CA ARG A 67 -14.59 -8.75 -34.78
C ARG A 67 -15.37 -7.46 -34.49
N ASN A 68 -16.65 -7.43 -34.82
CA ASN A 68 -17.53 -6.28 -34.54
C ASN A 68 -18.18 -6.35 -33.15
N ASP A 69 -18.05 -7.48 -32.44
CA ASP A 69 -18.56 -7.61 -31.09
C ASP A 69 -17.79 -6.65 -30.15
N PRO A 70 -18.48 -5.81 -29.35
CA PRO A 70 -17.82 -4.92 -28.40
C PRO A 70 -16.92 -5.65 -27.38
N ASP A 71 -17.17 -6.94 -27.14
CA ASP A 71 -16.40 -7.80 -26.25
C ASP A 71 -15.32 -8.64 -26.96
N TYR A 72 -15.16 -8.53 -28.30
CA TYR A 72 -14.20 -9.30 -29.10
C TYR A 72 -12.80 -9.37 -28.46
N GLU A 73 -12.22 -8.22 -28.12
CA GLU A 73 -10.87 -8.16 -27.56
C GLU A 73 -10.76 -8.84 -26.18
N ARG A 74 -11.84 -8.80 -25.38
CA ARG A 74 -11.88 -9.48 -24.08
C ARG A 74 -11.88 -10.99 -24.29
N ASP A 75 -12.66 -11.47 -25.26
CA ASP A 75 -12.82 -12.88 -25.56
C ASP A 75 -11.55 -13.45 -26.22
N LEU A 76 -10.90 -12.67 -27.09
CA LEU A 76 -9.56 -12.96 -27.60
C LEU A 76 -8.53 -13.06 -26.47
N LEU A 77 -8.58 -12.14 -25.49
CA LEU A 77 -7.73 -12.22 -24.31
C LEU A 77 -8.03 -13.45 -23.44
N GLN A 78 -9.31 -13.89 -23.34
CA GLN A 78 -9.63 -15.14 -22.68
C GLN A 78 -8.95 -16.32 -23.39
N ALA A 79 -8.97 -16.37 -24.73
CA ALA A 79 -8.27 -17.40 -25.49
C ALA A 79 -6.76 -17.42 -25.19
N LEU A 80 -6.12 -16.24 -25.14
CA LEU A 80 -4.70 -16.12 -24.78
C LEU A 80 -4.42 -16.71 -23.39
N TRP A 81 -5.26 -16.40 -22.40
CA TRP A 81 -5.11 -16.91 -21.04
C TRP A 81 -5.39 -18.41 -20.90
N VAL A 82 -6.28 -18.99 -21.73
CA VAL A 82 -6.45 -20.45 -21.78
C VAL A 82 -5.16 -21.11 -22.26
N GLY A 83 -4.55 -20.61 -23.34
CA GLY A 83 -3.26 -21.12 -23.84
C GLY A 83 -2.14 -20.97 -22.81
N TRP A 84 -2.09 -19.83 -22.12
CA TRP A 84 -1.12 -19.60 -21.05
C TRP A 84 -1.30 -20.56 -19.87
N GLY A 85 -2.54 -20.82 -19.44
CA GLY A 85 -2.85 -21.81 -18.40
C GLY A 85 -2.50 -23.24 -18.79
N GLN A 86 -2.49 -23.54 -20.09
CA GLN A 86 -2.05 -24.81 -20.68
C GLN A 86 -0.52 -24.91 -20.86
N HIS A 87 0.25 -23.89 -20.46
CA HIS A 87 1.70 -23.77 -20.72
C HIS A 87 2.09 -23.75 -22.21
N HIS A 88 1.13 -23.45 -23.08
CA HIS A 88 1.28 -23.42 -24.54
C HIS A 88 0.59 -22.16 -25.08
N VAL A 89 1.27 -21.02 -24.94
CA VAL A 89 0.79 -19.75 -25.51
C VAL A 89 0.85 -19.84 -27.03
N ASP A 90 -0.25 -19.51 -27.70
CA ASP A 90 -0.28 -19.37 -29.15
C ASP A 90 0.28 -17.99 -29.54
N GLU A 91 1.36 -17.99 -30.31
CA GLU A 91 2.02 -16.74 -30.74
C GLU A 91 1.12 -15.87 -31.62
N GLY A 92 0.28 -16.48 -32.45
CA GLY A 92 -0.66 -15.75 -33.32
C GLY A 92 -1.67 -14.97 -32.49
N ILE A 93 -2.26 -15.62 -31.48
CA ILE A 93 -3.19 -14.96 -30.55
C ILE A 93 -2.47 -13.89 -29.73
N LEU A 94 -1.27 -14.18 -29.20
CA LEU A 94 -0.48 -13.20 -28.44
C LEU A 94 -0.22 -11.94 -29.26
N ARG A 95 0.25 -12.10 -30.51
CA ARG A 95 0.54 -10.98 -31.42
C ARG A 95 -0.72 -10.21 -31.78
N GLN A 96 -1.87 -10.88 -31.95
CA GLN A 96 -3.13 -10.16 -32.14
C GLN A 96 -3.45 -9.29 -30.92
N CYS A 97 -3.43 -9.85 -29.70
CA CYS A 97 -3.71 -9.09 -28.48
C CYS A 97 -2.75 -7.90 -28.26
N LEU A 98 -1.47 -8.02 -28.63
CA LEU A 98 -0.48 -6.94 -28.57
C LEU A 98 -0.80 -5.76 -29.52
N ASN A 99 -1.66 -5.94 -30.51
CA ASN A 99 -2.00 -4.94 -31.52
C ASN A 99 -3.46 -4.44 -31.43
N GLU A 100 -4.23 -4.89 -30.44
CA GLU A 100 -5.64 -4.52 -30.29
C GLU A 100 -5.84 -3.07 -29.80
N LYS A 101 -7.04 -2.52 -30.01
CA LYS A 101 -7.34 -1.11 -29.71
C LYS A 101 -7.38 -0.81 -28.22
N LYS A 102 -7.95 -1.69 -27.39
CA LYS A 102 -8.02 -1.46 -25.94
C LYS A 102 -6.66 -1.71 -25.30
N HIS A 103 -6.19 -0.72 -24.57
CA HIS A 103 -4.93 -0.80 -23.84
C HIS A 103 -4.93 -1.92 -22.78
N GLN A 104 -6.11 -2.30 -22.25
CA GLN A 104 -6.25 -3.40 -21.30
C GLN A 104 -5.85 -4.74 -21.94
N THR A 105 -6.22 -4.96 -23.19
CA THR A 105 -5.86 -6.15 -23.98
C THR A 105 -4.36 -6.20 -24.22
N ARG A 106 -3.80 -5.08 -24.71
CA ARG A 106 -2.34 -4.97 -24.95
C ARG A 106 -1.53 -5.15 -23.68
N ALA A 107 -1.89 -4.48 -22.59
CA ALA A 107 -1.20 -4.59 -21.30
C ALA A 107 -1.22 -6.04 -20.78
N ALA A 108 -2.37 -6.70 -20.84
CA ALA A 108 -2.48 -8.10 -20.43
C ALA A 108 -1.66 -9.04 -21.33
N ALA A 109 -1.55 -8.74 -22.63
CA ALA A 109 -0.72 -9.50 -23.56
C ALA A 109 0.78 -9.31 -23.27
N VAL A 110 1.24 -8.09 -22.97
CA VAL A 110 2.63 -7.83 -22.53
C VAL A 110 2.94 -8.59 -21.24
N ARG A 111 1.98 -8.67 -20.31
CA ARG A 111 2.13 -9.51 -19.11
C ARG A 111 2.33 -10.98 -19.45
N VAL A 112 1.58 -11.53 -20.41
CA VAL A 112 1.79 -12.91 -20.86
C VAL A 112 3.16 -13.06 -21.51
N LEU A 113 3.54 -12.12 -22.38
CA LEU A 113 4.85 -12.09 -23.06
C LEU A 113 6.00 -12.15 -22.05
N ARG A 114 5.93 -11.44 -20.91
CA ARG A 114 6.92 -11.52 -19.82
C ARG A 114 7.20 -12.95 -19.35
N TYR A 115 6.23 -13.83 -19.37
CA TYR A 115 6.41 -15.22 -18.90
C TYR A 115 6.83 -16.19 -20.01
N VAL A 116 6.79 -15.76 -21.27
CA VAL A 116 7.10 -16.63 -22.42
C VAL A 116 8.20 -16.06 -23.32
N TYR A 117 8.75 -14.89 -23.02
CA TYR A 117 9.72 -14.19 -23.85
C TYR A 117 10.91 -15.05 -24.32
N PRO A 118 11.49 -15.99 -23.51
CA PRO A 118 12.62 -16.77 -23.99
C PRO A 118 12.26 -17.72 -25.15
N LYS A 119 10.96 -17.94 -25.39
CA LYS A 119 10.43 -18.78 -26.48
C LYS A 119 10.00 -17.96 -27.69
N ILE A 120 10.02 -16.63 -27.62
CA ILE A 120 9.57 -15.74 -28.69
C ILE A 120 10.80 -15.05 -29.27
N SER A 121 11.15 -15.38 -30.51
CA SER A 121 12.44 -14.96 -31.11
C SER A 121 12.62 -13.45 -31.25
N ASP A 122 11.53 -12.71 -31.44
CA ASP A 122 11.48 -11.24 -31.57
C ASP A 122 10.89 -10.58 -30.31
N SER A 123 11.09 -11.20 -29.14
CA SER A 123 10.50 -10.68 -27.90
C SER A 123 10.97 -9.26 -27.56
N LEU A 124 12.24 -8.94 -27.87
CA LEU A 124 12.80 -7.62 -27.61
C LEU A 124 12.03 -6.55 -28.39
N GLU A 125 11.79 -6.75 -29.68
CA GLU A 125 11.04 -5.83 -30.53
C GLU A 125 9.60 -5.63 -30.02
N LEU A 126 8.97 -6.70 -29.55
CA LEU A 126 7.64 -6.62 -28.96
C LEU A 126 7.62 -5.80 -27.67
N PHE A 127 8.65 -5.94 -26.81
CA PHE A 127 8.76 -5.14 -25.59
C PHE A 127 9.13 -3.68 -25.86
N LEU A 128 10.04 -3.40 -26.79
CA LEU A 128 10.38 -2.03 -27.20
C LEU A 128 9.15 -1.29 -27.75
N LYS A 129 8.32 -2.00 -28.53
CA LYS A 129 7.02 -1.47 -28.98
C LYS A 129 6.09 -1.18 -27.80
N ALA A 130 5.99 -2.10 -26.84
CA ALA A 130 5.13 -1.93 -25.67
C ALA A 130 5.62 -0.82 -24.72
N ALA A 131 6.93 -0.63 -24.57
CA ALA A 131 7.54 0.45 -23.81
C ALA A 131 7.23 1.83 -24.41
N ASN A 132 6.95 1.90 -25.72
CA ASN A 132 6.48 3.10 -26.43
C ASN A 132 4.97 3.19 -26.61
N ASP A 133 4.18 2.34 -25.96
CA ASP A 133 2.74 2.38 -26.12
C ASP A 133 2.15 3.72 -25.67
N SER A 134 1.13 4.20 -26.37
CA SER A 134 0.45 5.46 -26.05
C SER A 134 -0.15 5.45 -24.64
N HIS A 135 -0.53 4.28 -24.12
CA HIS A 135 -1.16 4.16 -22.82
C HIS A 135 -0.17 3.72 -21.71
N PRO A 136 -0.10 4.45 -20.58
CA PRO A 136 0.89 4.21 -19.52
C PRO A 136 0.82 2.80 -18.90
N ARG A 137 -0.36 2.19 -18.86
CA ARG A 137 -0.50 0.80 -18.35
C ARG A 137 0.27 -0.22 -19.19
N VAL A 138 0.32 -0.05 -20.52
CA VAL A 138 1.03 -1.00 -21.39
C VAL A 138 2.53 -0.80 -21.23
N ARG A 139 2.99 0.46 -21.20
CA ARG A 139 4.38 0.82 -20.90
C ARG A 139 4.83 0.24 -19.56
N LEU A 140 4.01 0.35 -18.53
CA LEU A 140 4.32 -0.20 -17.20
C LEU A 140 4.53 -1.72 -17.24
N GLU A 141 3.71 -2.47 -17.97
CA GLU A 141 3.91 -3.93 -18.08
C GLU A 141 5.23 -4.27 -18.81
N ALA A 142 5.64 -3.47 -19.80
CA ALA A 142 6.92 -3.64 -20.50
C ALA A 142 8.11 -3.33 -19.59
N ILE A 143 8.04 -2.23 -18.84
CA ILE A 143 9.07 -1.84 -17.87
C ILE A 143 9.21 -2.89 -16.77
N VAL A 144 8.11 -3.36 -16.17
CA VAL A 144 8.19 -4.43 -15.17
C VAL A 144 8.69 -5.74 -15.77
N ALA A 145 8.46 -6.00 -17.06
CA ALA A 145 9.04 -7.17 -17.73
C ALA A 145 10.56 -7.05 -17.91
N SER A 146 11.07 -5.85 -18.17
CA SER A 146 12.51 -5.62 -18.36
C SER A 146 13.35 -6.00 -17.14
N SER A 147 12.86 -5.74 -15.92
CA SER A 147 13.59 -6.12 -14.70
C SER A 147 13.64 -7.63 -14.42
N TRP A 148 12.91 -8.44 -15.19
CA TRP A 148 13.00 -9.90 -15.10
C TRP A 148 14.08 -10.48 -16.02
N MET A 149 14.61 -9.67 -16.95
CA MET A 149 15.61 -10.12 -17.92
C MET A 149 17.04 -9.98 -17.41
N ASP A 150 17.30 -8.95 -16.59
CA ASP A 150 18.58 -8.69 -15.92
C ASP A 150 19.79 -8.82 -16.88
N ASN A 151 19.68 -8.11 -18.01
CA ASN A 151 20.63 -8.17 -19.13
C ASN A 151 20.51 -6.92 -20.05
N GLU A 152 21.31 -6.87 -21.13
CA GLU A 152 21.29 -5.81 -22.14
C GLU A 152 19.87 -5.53 -22.72
N ASP A 153 19.07 -6.58 -22.95
CA ASP A 153 17.71 -6.42 -23.50
C ASP A 153 16.79 -5.73 -22.48
N GLY A 154 16.88 -6.12 -21.21
CA GLY A 154 16.19 -5.46 -20.11
C GLY A 154 16.56 -3.97 -20.04
N ALA A 155 17.86 -3.66 -20.05
CA ALA A 155 18.35 -2.28 -20.04
C ALA A 155 17.80 -1.47 -21.23
N ARG A 156 17.81 -2.03 -22.45
CA ARG A 156 17.25 -1.38 -23.64
C ARG A 156 15.76 -1.07 -23.48
N ILE A 157 14.98 -2.01 -22.96
CA ILE A 157 13.53 -1.82 -22.75
C ILE A 157 13.28 -0.73 -21.68
N ALA A 158 14.05 -0.75 -20.60
CA ALA A 158 13.93 0.23 -19.51
C ALA A 158 14.20 1.66 -20.02
N LEU A 159 15.31 1.85 -20.75
CA LEU A 159 15.66 3.12 -21.37
C LEU A 159 14.61 3.54 -22.40
N GLU A 160 14.10 2.63 -23.23
CA GLU A 160 13.11 2.94 -24.24
C GLU A 160 11.83 3.54 -23.63
N GLY A 161 11.38 3.02 -22.49
CA GLY A 161 10.20 3.56 -21.82
C GLY A 161 10.42 4.95 -21.20
N LEU A 162 11.65 5.44 -21.05
CA LEU A 162 11.95 6.81 -20.62
C LEU A 162 11.65 7.87 -21.70
N LYS A 163 11.46 7.46 -22.97
CA LYS A 163 11.02 8.38 -24.04
C LYS A 163 9.61 8.95 -23.81
N ASN A 164 8.84 8.34 -22.92
CA ASN A 164 7.44 8.71 -22.65
C ASN A 164 7.27 9.24 -21.23
N PRO A 165 6.28 10.12 -20.98
CA PRO A 165 6.00 10.60 -19.63
C PRO A 165 5.71 9.46 -18.64
N ILE A 166 6.38 9.51 -17.50
CA ILE A 166 6.17 8.62 -16.36
C ILE A 166 5.03 9.20 -15.52
N THR A 167 4.00 8.39 -15.30
CA THR A 167 2.88 8.79 -14.44
C THR A 167 3.18 8.52 -12.97
N LYS A 168 2.44 9.15 -12.05
CA LYS A 168 2.60 8.96 -10.61
C LYS A 168 2.56 7.51 -10.13
N TRP A 169 1.86 6.63 -10.85
CA TRP A 169 1.73 5.22 -10.50
C TRP A 169 2.88 4.35 -11.01
N MET A 170 3.75 4.93 -11.85
CA MET A 170 4.88 4.24 -12.47
C MET A 170 6.21 4.61 -11.82
N GLY A 171 6.29 5.73 -11.08
CA GLY A 171 7.54 6.26 -10.52
C GLY A 171 8.38 5.22 -9.77
N HIS A 172 7.81 4.58 -8.75
CA HIS A 172 8.50 3.53 -7.99
C HIS A 172 8.87 2.30 -8.81
N ALA A 173 8.08 1.96 -9.84
CA ALA A 173 8.43 0.86 -10.72
C ALA A 173 9.67 1.23 -11.55
N TYR A 174 9.72 2.43 -12.14
CA TYR A 174 10.90 2.88 -12.89
C TYR A 174 12.13 3.00 -11.98
N GLU A 175 11.98 3.55 -10.78
CA GLU A 175 13.07 3.64 -9.80
C GLU A 175 13.66 2.26 -9.51
N ALA A 176 12.82 1.27 -9.18
CA ALA A 176 13.27 -0.09 -8.92
C ALA A 176 13.90 -0.76 -10.16
N VAL A 177 13.28 -0.60 -11.33
CA VAL A 177 13.78 -1.20 -12.59
C VAL A 177 15.12 -0.60 -12.99
N LEU A 178 15.26 0.72 -12.99
CA LEU A 178 16.51 1.40 -13.34
C LEU A 178 17.61 1.05 -12.34
N THR A 179 17.31 0.99 -11.04
CA THR A 179 18.26 0.54 -10.02
C THR A 179 18.73 -0.90 -10.28
N THR A 180 17.80 -1.79 -10.66
CA THR A 180 18.13 -3.19 -10.95
C THR A 180 19.05 -3.31 -12.16
N LEU A 181 18.78 -2.53 -13.22
CA LEU A 181 19.47 -2.62 -14.51
C LEU A 181 20.61 -1.60 -14.66
N ASP A 182 21.03 -0.92 -13.59
CA ASP A 182 22.03 0.16 -13.69
C ASP A 182 23.36 -0.36 -14.24
N ASP A 183 23.81 -1.53 -13.79
CA ASP A 183 25.05 -2.15 -14.25
C ASP A 183 24.98 -2.46 -15.76
N ASP A 184 23.87 -3.03 -16.25
CA ASP A 184 23.66 -3.30 -17.68
C ASP A 184 23.57 -2.00 -18.51
N ILE A 185 22.87 -0.98 -17.99
CA ILE A 185 22.75 0.32 -18.65
C ILE A 185 24.13 0.99 -18.79
N ARG A 186 24.94 0.99 -17.73
CA ARG A 186 26.29 1.55 -17.73
C ARG A 186 27.23 0.77 -18.64
N GLN A 187 27.09 -0.56 -18.69
CA GLN A 187 27.87 -1.38 -19.62
C GLN A 187 27.56 -1.00 -21.08
N LEU A 188 26.28 -0.82 -21.43
CA LEU A 188 25.87 -0.38 -22.76
C LEU A 188 26.39 1.02 -23.10
N GLU A 189 26.43 1.94 -22.12
CA GLU A 189 27.02 3.28 -22.28
C GLU A 189 28.53 3.19 -22.54
N TYR A 190 29.26 2.43 -21.71
CA TYR A 190 30.70 2.24 -21.82
C TYR A 190 31.12 1.66 -23.18
N GLU A 191 30.34 0.70 -23.69
CA GLU A 191 30.56 0.08 -25.00
C GLU A 191 30.13 0.95 -26.20
N GLY A 192 29.53 2.11 -25.95
CA GLY A 192 29.03 2.99 -27.01
C GLY A 192 27.82 2.41 -27.78
N LYS A 193 27.05 1.51 -27.15
CA LYS A 193 25.90 0.82 -27.75
C LYS A 193 24.56 1.55 -27.55
N LEU A 194 24.57 2.74 -26.96
CA LEU A 194 23.38 3.56 -26.69
C LEU A 194 23.31 4.78 -27.62
N ASP A 195 22.18 4.94 -28.31
CA ASP A 195 21.78 6.21 -28.93
C ASP A 195 20.64 6.83 -28.11
N LEU A 196 20.99 7.87 -27.34
CA LEU A 196 20.07 8.58 -26.45
C LEU A 196 19.67 9.96 -26.98
N SER A 197 20.00 10.28 -28.24
CA SER A 197 19.72 11.60 -28.84
C SER A 197 18.24 12.00 -28.78
N SER A 198 17.35 11.01 -28.81
CA SER A 198 15.89 11.18 -28.72
C SER A 198 15.32 10.96 -27.32
N ASN A 199 16.16 10.79 -26.30
CA ASN A 199 15.74 10.36 -24.96
C ASN A 199 16.41 11.19 -23.84
N PRO A 200 15.96 12.44 -23.63
CA PRO A 200 16.55 13.33 -22.61
C PRO A 200 16.44 12.77 -21.19
N ALA A 201 15.36 12.05 -20.86
CA ALA A 201 15.20 11.41 -19.56
C ALA A 201 16.27 10.33 -19.28
N ALA A 202 16.65 9.55 -20.30
CA ALA A 202 17.77 8.60 -20.18
C ALA A 202 19.12 9.31 -20.02
N GLN A 203 19.31 10.46 -20.68
CA GLN A 203 20.52 11.27 -20.49
C GLN A 203 20.61 11.83 -19.07
N GLU A 204 19.50 12.34 -18.53
CA GLU A 204 19.41 12.76 -17.13
C GLU A 204 19.71 11.61 -16.16
N TYR A 205 19.30 10.39 -16.51
CA TYR A 205 19.53 9.20 -15.68
C TYR A 205 21.01 8.90 -15.55
N LEU A 206 21.71 8.84 -16.68
CA LEU A 206 23.16 8.62 -16.71
C LEU A 206 23.93 9.76 -16.05
N ALA A 207 23.43 10.99 -16.15
CA ALA A 207 23.99 12.16 -15.45
C ALA A 207 23.70 12.20 -13.94
N GLY A 208 22.88 11.28 -13.41
CA GLY A 208 22.49 11.26 -12.00
C GLY A 208 21.53 12.38 -11.59
N THR A 209 20.89 13.05 -12.55
CA THR A 209 19.94 14.15 -12.32
C THR A 209 18.49 13.75 -12.57
N PHE A 210 18.25 12.51 -12.98
CA PHE A 210 16.91 12.01 -13.28
C PHE A 210 16.05 11.88 -12.03
N VAL A 211 14.85 12.42 -12.13
CA VAL A 211 13.80 12.27 -11.12
C VAL A 211 12.62 11.56 -11.80
N PRO A 212 12.40 10.25 -11.53
CA PRO A 212 11.43 9.43 -12.27
C PRO A 212 10.00 9.96 -12.18
N TYR A 213 9.70 10.69 -11.12
CA TYR A 213 8.44 11.42 -10.97
C TYR A 213 8.61 12.50 -9.90
N VAL A 214 8.22 13.73 -10.21
CA VAL A 214 8.01 14.75 -9.18
C VAL A 214 6.68 14.40 -8.51
N TYR A 215 6.73 13.87 -7.29
CA TYR A 215 5.56 13.98 -6.43
C TYR A 215 5.26 15.48 -6.33
N GLU A 216 4.17 15.93 -6.95
CA GLU A 216 3.45 17.06 -6.37
C GLU A 216 3.02 16.55 -5.00
N GLU A 217 3.89 16.70 -4.01
CA GLU A 217 3.44 16.82 -2.65
C GLU A 217 2.46 17.99 -2.71
N LYS A 218 1.18 17.67 -2.74
CA LYS A 218 0.26 18.45 -1.93
C LYS A 218 0.75 18.26 -0.50
N TYR A 219 1.81 19.00 -0.15
CA TYR A 219 2.05 19.46 1.19
C TYR A 219 0.78 20.25 1.52
N GLN A 220 -0.25 19.54 1.97
CA GLN A 220 -1.09 20.13 2.97
C GLN A 220 -0.11 20.35 4.10
N ALA A 221 0.35 21.60 4.26
CA ALA A 221 1.03 22.01 5.46
C ALA A 221 0.31 21.33 6.62
N ALA A 222 1.05 20.62 7.48
CA ALA A 222 0.47 19.95 8.64
C ALA A 222 -0.54 20.93 9.26
N PRO A 223 -1.79 20.51 9.53
CA PRO A 223 -2.84 21.43 9.96
C PRO A 223 -2.25 22.32 11.04
N GLN A 224 -2.19 23.63 10.78
CA GLN A 224 -1.58 24.56 11.73
C GLN A 224 -2.28 24.35 13.05
N THR A 225 -1.58 23.78 14.03
CA THR A 225 -2.08 23.73 15.38
C THR A 225 -2.31 25.18 15.77
N ASN A 226 -3.50 25.55 16.28
CA ASN A 226 -3.76 26.89 16.83
C ASN A 226 -2.94 27.17 18.11
N MET A 227 -1.83 26.45 18.30
CA MET A 227 -0.95 26.49 19.44
C MET A 227 0.18 27.50 19.16
N PRO A 228 0.42 28.46 20.07
CA PRO A 228 1.57 29.36 19.96
C PRO A 228 2.89 28.57 19.89
N ALA A 229 3.89 29.12 19.19
CA ALA A 229 5.18 28.46 18.97
C ALA A 229 5.86 27.99 20.26
N GLU A 230 5.71 28.74 21.36
CA GLU A 230 6.27 28.37 22.66
C GLU A 230 5.56 27.16 23.27
N ALA A 231 4.23 27.12 23.17
CA ALA A 231 3.46 25.96 23.63
C ALA A 231 3.74 24.73 22.74
N LEU A 232 3.97 24.91 21.44
CA LEU A 232 4.32 23.81 20.53
C LEU A 232 5.64 23.14 20.92
N LYS A 233 6.66 23.91 21.29
CA LYS A 233 7.93 23.33 21.78
C LYS A 233 7.71 22.46 23.02
N VAL A 234 6.91 22.94 23.98
CA VAL A 234 6.57 22.19 25.19
C VAL A 234 5.74 20.93 24.84
N PHE A 235 4.81 21.04 23.89
CA PHE A 235 4.04 19.90 23.39
C PHE A 235 4.93 18.82 22.77
N GLU A 236 5.94 19.21 21.98
CA GLU A 236 6.86 18.28 21.33
C GLU A 236 7.74 17.53 22.34
N ILE A 237 8.23 18.23 23.37
CA ILE A 237 8.96 17.61 24.49
C ILE A 237 8.04 16.61 25.20
N GLY A 238 6.82 17.02 25.54
CA GLY A 238 5.86 16.14 26.21
C GLY A 238 5.47 14.91 25.38
N ARG A 239 5.32 15.09 24.06
CA ARG A 239 5.06 13.99 23.12
C ARG A 239 6.20 12.99 23.10
N GLU A 240 7.43 13.48 23.05
CA GLU A 240 8.63 12.63 23.05
C GLU A 240 8.70 11.84 24.37
N VAL A 241 8.62 12.52 25.52
CA VAL A 241 8.60 11.88 26.85
C VAL A 241 7.49 10.82 26.97
N PHE A 242 6.27 11.15 26.52
CA PHE A 242 5.16 10.20 26.54
C PHE A 242 5.46 8.94 25.72
N SER A 243 6.12 9.12 24.58
CA SER A 243 6.39 8.08 23.58
C SER A 243 7.66 7.27 23.85
N ARG A 244 8.47 7.62 24.85
CA ARG A 244 9.65 6.84 25.24
C ARG A 244 9.23 5.42 25.63
N ASP A 245 10.02 4.44 25.20
CA ASP A 245 9.82 3.06 25.63
C ASP A 245 9.92 2.95 27.17
N ALA A 246 9.09 2.08 27.74
CA ALA A 246 8.91 1.90 29.19
C ALA A 246 8.42 3.14 29.96
N HIS A 247 7.94 4.19 29.28
CA HIS A 247 7.27 5.33 29.89
C HIS A 247 5.74 5.24 29.71
N CYS A 248 5.08 6.39 29.49
CA CYS A 248 3.63 6.53 29.51
C CYS A 248 2.93 5.69 28.43
N ILE A 249 3.48 5.66 27.21
CA ILE A 249 2.88 4.98 26.05
C ILE A 249 2.75 3.46 26.25
N THR A 250 3.65 2.84 27.01
CA THR A 250 3.64 1.39 27.22
C THR A 250 2.36 0.91 27.93
N CYS A 251 1.84 1.70 28.86
CA CYS A 251 0.64 1.36 29.61
C CYS A 251 -0.61 2.09 29.07
N HIS A 252 -0.50 3.37 28.71
CA HIS A 252 -1.64 4.18 28.27
C HIS A 252 -1.92 4.09 26.76
N GLY A 253 -0.97 3.60 25.97
CA GLY A 253 -1.11 3.43 24.53
C GLY A 253 -1.07 4.76 23.75
N PRO A 254 -0.89 4.70 22.42
CA PRO A 254 -0.79 5.88 21.57
C PRO A 254 -2.11 6.67 21.49
N ASP A 255 -3.26 6.03 21.74
CA ASP A 255 -4.56 6.68 21.75
C ASP A 255 -5.04 7.09 23.16
N GLY A 256 -4.22 6.85 24.19
CA GLY A 256 -4.48 7.21 25.58
C GLY A 256 -5.52 6.33 26.29
N LYS A 257 -6.06 5.28 25.64
CA LYS A 257 -7.15 4.48 26.19
C LYS A 257 -6.71 3.33 27.09
N GLY A 258 -5.41 3.10 27.21
CA GLY A 258 -4.83 1.93 27.87
C GLY A 258 -4.54 0.79 26.89
N THR A 259 -3.35 0.20 26.97
CA THR A 259 -2.91 -0.87 26.04
C THR A 259 -3.63 -2.20 26.24
N VAL A 260 -4.19 -2.43 27.43
CA VAL A 260 -5.06 -3.58 27.72
C VAL A 260 -6.37 -3.08 28.31
N ALA A 261 -7.45 -3.32 27.57
CA ALA A 261 -8.78 -2.79 27.88
C ALA A 261 -9.19 -3.18 29.31
N GLY A 262 -9.30 -2.16 30.17
CA GLY A 262 -9.75 -2.34 31.54
C GLY A 262 -8.70 -2.74 32.56
N ILE A 263 -7.44 -2.85 32.17
CA ILE A 263 -6.31 -3.02 33.10
C ILE A 263 -5.66 -1.66 33.37
N TYR A 264 -5.32 -0.91 32.33
CA TYR A 264 -4.72 0.41 32.48
C TYR A 264 -5.78 1.51 32.35
N PRO A 265 -5.83 2.48 33.29
CA PRO A 265 -6.79 3.57 33.23
C PRO A 265 -6.61 4.45 31.97
N PRO A 266 -7.71 4.89 31.33
CA PRO A 266 -7.63 5.82 30.20
C PRO A 266 -7.21 7.22 30.66
N LEU A 267 -6.54 7.94 29.78
CA LEU A 267 -6.19 9.35 29.93
C LEU A 267 -7.16 10.28 29.20
N ASN A 268 -8.01 9.73 28.33
CA ASN A 268 -8.95 10.53 27.55
C ASN A 268 -10.01 11.17 28.46
N ASP A 269 -10.15 12.49 28.34
CA ASP A 269 -11.23 13.31 28.90
C ASP A 269 -11.82 12.83 30.24
N ASN A 270 -11.02 12.90 31.32
CA ASN A 270 -11.49 12.53 32.66
C ASN A 270 -11.02 13.49 33.76
N LYS A 271 -11.64 13.36 34.94
CA LYS A 271 -11.40 14.22 36.12
C LYS A 271 -9.99 14.08 36.71
N TRP A 272 -9.29 12.98 36.43
CA TRP A 272 -7.92 12.78 36.91
C TRP A 272 -6.95 13.64 36.10
N VAL A 273 -7.11 13.64 34.77
CA VAL A 273 -6.28 14.41 33.84
C VAL A 273 -6.62 15.91 33.80
N ARG A 274 -7.91 16.27 33.89
CA ARG A 274 -8.35 17.68 33.89
C ARG A 274 -8.27 18.37 35.25
N GLY A 275 -8.15 17.60 36.32
CA GLY A 275 -8.20 18.11 37.68
C GLY A 275 -6.88 18.75 38.13
N ASP A 276 -6.63 18.67 39.42
CA ASP A 276 -5.51 19.31 40.10
C ASP A 276 -4.12 18.93 39.55
N ASP A 277 -3.30 19.94 39.26
CA ASP A 277 -1.94 19.81 38.74
C ASP A 277 -1.02 19.10 39.74
N GLU A 278 -1.15 19.45 41.01
CA GLU A 278 -0.28 18.91 42.06
C GLU A 278 -0.48 17.40 42.23
N ARG A 279 -1.71 16.92 42.15
CA ARG A 279 -2.02 15.48 42.14
C ARG A 279 -1.38 14.77 40.95
N LEU A 280 -1.48 15.31 39.73
CA LEU A 280 -0.88 14.67 38.55
C LEU A 280 0.64 14.63 38.63
N ILE A 281 1.26 15.72 39.09
CA ILE A 281 2.71 15.79 39.32
C ILE A 281 3.12 14.72 40.33
N LYS A 282 2.40 14.59 41.45
CA LYS A 282 2.67 13.57 42.46
C LYS A 282 2.49 12.15 41.92
N ILE A 283 1.47 11.89 41.11
CA ILE A 283 1.25 10.59 40.46
C ILE A 283 2.40 10.25 39.50
N ILE A 284 2.86 11.20 38.68
CA ILE A 284 3.98 10.96 37.76
C ILE A 284 5.27 10.71 38.54
N MET A 285 5.52 11.47 39.61
CA MET A 285 6.74 11.32 40.41
C MET A 285 6.78 10.01 41.18
N LYS A 286 5.71 9.70 41.93
CA LYS A 286 5.69 8.62 42.91
C LYS A 286 4.98 7.36 42.44
N GLY A 287 4.31 7.43 41.29
CA GLY A 287 3.44 6.37 40.84
C GLY A 287 2.09 6.38 41.55
N LEU A 288 1.33 5.32 41.38
CA LEU A 288 0.00 5.18 41.96
C LEU A 288 -0.27 3.71 42.32
N TRP A 289 -0.72 3.49 43.55
CA TRP A 289 -1.09 2.19 44.06
C TRP A 289 -2.36 2.29 44.91
N GLY A 290 -3.27 1.32 44.74
CA GLY A 290 -4.55 1.25 45.42
C GLY A 290 -5.75 1.45 44.49
N PRO A 291 -6.98 1.20 44.99
CA PRO A 291 -8.19 1.30 44.18
C PRO A 291 -8.50 2.75 43.80
N ILE A 292 -8.74 2.97 42.52
CA ILE A 292 -9.19 4.26 41.97
C ILE A 292 -10.43 4.09 41.11
N GLU A 293 -11.19 5.17 40.94
CA GLU A 293 -12.34 5.22 40.05
C GLU A 293 -12.14 6.25 38.94
N VAL A 294 -12.15 5.80 37.70
CA VAL A 294 -12.06 6.64 36.49
C VAL A 294 -13.31 6.36 35.65
N ASP A 295 -14.10 7.41 35.42
CA ASP A 295 -15.34 7.39 34.63
C ASP A 295 -16.31 6.26 34.98
N GLY A 296 -16.54 6.04 36.29
CA GLY A 296 -17.45 5.02 36.80
C GLY A 296 -16.90 3.60 36.79
N LYS A 297 -15.63 3.40 36.39
CA LYS A 297 -14.94 2.11 36.45
C LYS A 297 -13.87 2.11 37.53
N THR A 298 -13.89 1.07 38.37
CA THR A 298 -12.89 0.83 39.40
C THR A 298 -11.67 0.10 38.81
N TYR A 299 -10.48 0.60 39.12
CA TYR A 299 -9.20 -0.02 38.84
C TYR A 299 -8.55 -0.35 40.18
N ASP A 300 -8.47 -1.64 40.50
CA ASP A 300 -8.02 -2.13 41.81
C ASP A 300 -6.88 -3.15 41.62
N PRO A 301 -5.72 -2.96 42.28
CA PRO A 301 -4.65 -3.95 42.29
C PRO A 301 -5.10 -5.37 42.67
N SER A 302 -6.15 -5.52 43.49
CA SER A 302 -6.73 -6.84 43.84
C SER A 302 -7.28 -7.61 42.64
N THR A 303 -7.58 -6.90 41.55
CA THR A 303 -8.15 -7.44 40.30
C THR A 303 -7.12 -7.58 39.18
N GLY A 304 -5.83 -7.44 39.50
CA GLY A 304 -4.72 -7.62 38.55
C GLY A 304 -4.27 -6.34 37.84
N VAL A 305 -4.68 -5.16 38.32
CA VAL A 305 -4.16 -3.87 37.84
C VAL A 305 -2.73 -3.66 38.38
N PRO A 306 -1.70 -3.54 37.52
CA PRO A 306 -0.33 -3.30 37.97
C PRO A 306 -0.16 -1.92 38.64
N PRO A 307 0.84 -1.75 39.53
CA PRO A 307 1.19 -0.42 40.04
C PRO A 307 1.62 0.48 38.89
N MET A 308 1.22 1.76 38.93
CA MET A 308 1.88 2.75 38.10
C MET A 308 3.25 3.06 38.72
N THR A 309 4.33 2.89 37.96
CA THR A 309 5.67 3.25 38.40
C THR A 309 5.81 4.77 38.54
N GLY A 310 6.61 5.20 39.51
CA GLY A 310 7.05 6.58 39.62
C GLY A 310 8.21 6.88 38.69
N PHE A 311 8.21 8.08 38.11
CA PHE A 311 9.22 8.56 37.17
C PHE A 311 10.07 9.70 37.74
N GLN A 312 10.02 9.94 39.05
CA GLN A 312 10.72 11.05 39.70
C GLN A 312 12.21 11.10 39.30
N ASP A 313 12.92 9.99 39.36
CA ASP A 313 14.37 9.96 39.12
C ASP A 313 14.72 9.82 37.63
N MET A 314 13.71 9.67 36.76
CA MET A 314 13.88 9.48 35.31
C MET A 314 13.55 10.73 34.50
N LEU A 315 12.74 11.65 35.06
CA LEU A 315 12.25 12.84 34.36
C LEU A 315 12.63 14.13 35.07
N THR A 316 13.05 15.14 34.31
CA THR A 316 13.28 16.49 34.82
C THR A 316 11.96 17.22 35.13
N ASP A 317 12.05 18.35 35.83
CA ASP A 317 10.87 19.15 36.15
C ASP A 317 10.19 19.71 34.88
N GLU A 318 10.99 20.07 33.88
CA GLU A 318 10.53 20.50 32.57
C GLU A 318 9.83 19.35 31.82
N GLU A 319 10.38 18.14 31.86
CA GLU A 319 9.80 16.97 31.20
C GLU A 319 8.47 16.55 31.84
N ILE A 320 8.37 16.59 33.17
CA ILE A 320 7.11 16.32 33.88
C ILE A 320 6.05 17.37 33.53
N ALA A 321 6.40 18.66 33.54
CA ALA A 321 5.49 19.72 33.12
C ALA A 321 5.03 19.53 31.66
N ALA A 322 5.97 19.21 30.77
CA ALA A 322 5.72 19.03 29.35
C ALA A 322 4.83 17.80 29.05
N VAL A 323 5.07 16.66 29.69
CA VAL A 323 4.26 15.45 29.46
C VAL A 323 2.83 15.62 29.97
N ILE A 324 2.61 16.33 31.09
CA ILE A 324 1.26 16.67 31.55
C ILE A 324 0.55 17.57 30.53
N PHE A 325 1.26 18.57 30.01
CA PHE A 325 0.72 19.46 28.97
C PHE A 325 0.35 18.67 27.71
N TYR A 326 1.24 17.79 27.22
CA TYR A 326 0.95 16.92 26.08
C TYR A 326 -0.27 16.01 26.31
N VAL A 327 -0.34 15.35 27.47
CA VAL A 327 -1.47 14.47 27.81
C VAL A 327 -2.78 15.24 27.80
N ARG A 328 -2.80 16.46 28.36
CA ARG A 328 -4.00 17.30 28.36
C ARG A 328 -4.37 17.76 26.95
N GLU A 329 -3.41 18.22 26.17
CA GLU A 329 -3.67 18.68 24.80
C GLU A 329 -4.15 17.56 23.89
N ASN A 330 -3.52 16.39 23.97
CA ASN A 330 -3.75 15.30 23.05
C ASN A 330 -4.95 14.42 23.44
N PHE A 331 -5.27 14.31 24.74
CA PHE A 331 -6.29 13.37 25.22
C PHE A 331 -7.45 14.03 25.99
N ALA A 332 -7.28 15.24 26.51
CA ALA A 332 -8.28 15.88 27.38
C ALA A 332 -8.70 17.29 26.95
N SER A 333 -8.19 17.82 25.83
CA SER A 333 -8.47 19.18 25.39
C SER A 333 -9.93 19.32 24.97
N ILE A 334 -10.54 20.43 25.39
CA ILE A 334 -11.88 20.81 24.94
C ILE A 334 -11.66 21.59 23.63
N LYS A 335 -12.37 21.20 22.56
CA LYS A 335 -12.31 21.92 21.27
C LYS A 335 -12.39 23.43 21.50
N GLY A 336 -11.31 24.15 21.15
CA GLY A 336 -11.24 25.61 21.20
C GLY A 336 -10.63 26.23 22.47
N ARG A 337 -10.11 25.45 23.43
CA ARG A 337 -9.28 25.99 24.54
C ARG A 337 -8.01 25.15 24.71
N PRO A 338 -6.81 25.74 24.50
CA PRO A 338 -5.57 25.06 24.81
C PRO A 338 -5.44 24.84 26.32
N ALA A 339 -4.79 23.76 26.70
CA ALA A 339 -4.42 23.43 28.06
C ALA A 339 -3.48 24.49 28.62
N THR A 340 -3.52 24.65 29.94
CA THR A 340 -2.63 25.56 30.64
C THR A 340 -1.24 24.93 30.74
N LEU A 341 -0.22 25.69 30.36
CA LEU A 341 1.17 25.31 30.60
C LEU A 341 1.45 25.28 32.10
N ILE A 342 2.10 24.22 32.56
CA ILE A 342 2.57 24.11 33.94
C ILE A 342 3.97 24.74 34.01
N ASP A 343 4.16 25.71 34.90
CA ASP A 343 5.49 26.27 35.17
C ASP A 343 6.34 25.17 35.86
N PRO A 344 7.52 24.80 35.31
CA PRO A 344 8.42 23.82 35.92
C PRO A 344 8.75 24.09 37.40
N LYS A 345 8.70 25.36 37.84
CA LYS A 345 8.90 25.71 39.26
C LYS A 345 7.84 25.10 40.19
N VAL A 346 6.62 24.88 39.69
CA VAL A 346 5.56 24.17 40.44
C VAL A 346 5.98 22.72 40.66
N VAL A 347 6.56 22.10 39.63
CA VAL A 347 7.08 20.73 39.70
C VAL A 347 8.26 20.67 40.68
N THR A 348 9.20 21.61 40.62
CA THR A 348 10.31 21.71 41.57
C THR A 348 9.84 21.84 43.02
N ARG A 349 8.85 22.71 43.28
CA ARG A 349 8.25 22.87 44.61
C ARG A 349 7.71 21.53 45.13
N ILE A 350 6.89 20.85 44.32
CA ILE A 350 6.26 19.59 44.70
C ILE A 350 7.31 18.50 44.90
N ARG A 351 8.33 18.41 44.03
CA ARG A 351 9.44 17.46 44.16
C ARG A 351 10.12 17.57 45.53
N ASN A 352 10.35 18.80 46.00
CA ASN A 352 10.94 19.04 47.30
C ASN A 352 9.99 18.65 48.45
N GLU A 353 8.68 18.90 48.32
CA GLU A 353 7.68 18.52 49.34
C GLU A 353 7.53 17.00 49.51
N VAL A 354 7.73 16.24 48.43
CA VAL A 354 7.61 14.77 48.44
C VAL A 354 8.95 14.05 48.51
N LYS A 355 10.06 14.77 48.70
CA LYS A 355 11.41 14.17 48.69
C LYS A 355 11.58 13.09 49.75
N ASP A 356 11.01 13.31 50.94
CA ASP A 356 11.14 12.43 52.12
C ASP A 356 9.92 11.52 52.34
N ARG A 357 9.05 11.40 51.34
CA ARG A 357 7.83 10.58 51.34
C ARG A 357 7.90 9.54 50.23
#